data_AF-A0A6J7GQX8-F1
#
_entry.id   AF-A0A6J7GQX8-F1
#
_cell.length_a   1.000
_cell.length_b   1.000
_cell.length_c   1.000
_cell.angle_alpha   90.00
_cell.angle_beta   90.00
_cell.angle_gamma   90.00
#
_symmetry.space_group_name_H-M   'P 1'
#
loop_
_entity.id
_entity.type
_entity.pdbx_description
1 polymer ?
#
loop_
_entity_poly.entity_id
_entity_poly.type
_entity_poly.pdbx_seq_one_letter_code
_entity_poly.pdbx_strand_id
1 'polypeptide(L)' 'MQDIAAGVVYLASDAASYITGKILEIDGGLEGANLDLGLPDL' A
#
# COMPACT_ATOMS: atom_id res chain seq x y z
N MET A 1 2.64 -9.40 -7.16
CA MET A 1 3.89 -8.70 -7.51
C MET A 1 3.70 -7.67 -8.62
N GLN A 2 2.83 -7.92 -9.60
CA GLN A 2 2.54 -6.98 -10.69
C GLN A 2 1.96 -5.65 -10.20
N ASP A 3 1.08 -5.67 -9.19
CA ASP A 3 0.41 -4.46 -8.69
C ASP A 3 1.39 -3.50 -8.02
N ILE A 4 2.29 -4.04 -7.19
CA ILE A 4 3.36 -3.27 -6.56
C ILE A 4 4.29 -2.69 -7.63
N ALA A 5 4.70 -3.50 -8.62
CA ALA A 5 5.55 -3.03 -9.70
C ALA A 5 4.89 -1.90 -10.52
N ALA A 6 3.58 -2.00 -10.79
CA ALA A 6 2.83 -0.95 -11.46
C ALA A 6 2.79 0.34 -10.62
N GLY A 7 2.60 0.24 -9.32
CA GLY A 7 2.68 1.38 -8.39
C GLY A 7 4.06 2.04 -8.38
N VAL A 8 5.13 1.24 -8.36
CA VAL A 8 6.51 1.75 -8.44
C VAL A 8 6.77 2.45 -9.77
N VAL A 9 6.35 1.84 -10.89
CA VAL A 9 6.49 2.45 -12.23
C VAL A 9 5.71 3.76 -12.32
N TYR A 10 4.49 3.83 -11.75
CA TYR A 10 3.71 5.05 -11.68
C TYR A 10 4.45 6.15 -10.93
N LEU A 11 4.93 5.87 -9.70
CA LEU A 11 5.66 6.84 -8.88
C LEU A 11 6.99 7.28 -9.50
N ALA A 12 7.64 6.42 -10.30
CA ALA A 12 8.87 6.74 -11.01
C ALA A 12 8.65 7.53 -12.32
N SER A 13 7.40 7.70 -12.75
CA SER A 13 7.05 8.34 -14.03
C SER A 13 6.65 9.81 -13.87
N ASP A 14 6.61 10.54 -14.99
CA ASP A 14 6.14 11.93 -15.04
C ASP A 14 4.69 12.10 -14.57
N ALA A 15 3.88 11.03 -14.62
CA ALA A 15 2.50 11.04 -14.16
C ALA A 15 2.38 11.31 -12.65
N ALA A 16 3.46 11.08 -11.89
CA ALA A 16 3.54 11.35 -10.46
C ALA A 16 4.30 12.66 -10.13
N SER A 17 4.52 13.55 -11.11
CA SER A 17 5.33 14.78 -10.95
C SER A 17 4.92 15.73 -9.80
N TYR A 18 3.68 15.64 -9.32
CA TYR A 18 3.16 16.43 -8.19
C TYR A 18 2.91 15.60 -6.92
N ILE A 19 3.33 14.34 -6.90
CA ILE A 19 3.15 13.42 -5.77
C ILE A 19 4.47 13.31 -5.02
N THR A 20 4.52 13.91 -3.83
CA THR A 20 5.67 13.85 -2.94
C THR A 20 5.22 13.81 -1.48
N GLY A 21 5.98 13.10 -0.63
CA GLY A 21 5.65 12.89 0.78
C GLY A 21 4.32 12.18 1.01
N LYS A 22 3.87 11.37 0.05
CA LYS A 22 2.63 10.59 0.11
C LYS A 22 2.96 9.11 0.21
N ILE A 23 2.09 8.36 0.88
CA ILE A 23 2.12 6.91 0.94
C ILE A 23 1.10 6.41 -0.09
N LEU A 24 1.53 5.46 -0.93
CA LEU A 24 0.65 4.73 -1.85
C LEU A 24 0.55 3.29 -1.34
N GLU A 25 -0.57 2.98 -0.71
CA GLU A 25 -0.85 1.65 -0.18
C GLU A 25 -1.34 0.72 -1.30
N ILE A 26 -0.76 -0.47 -1.37
CA ILE A 26 -1.08 -1.51 -2.37
C ILE A 26 -1.23 -2.84 -1.63
N ASP A 27 -2.21 -2.87 -0.72
CA ASP A 27 -2.48 -4.00 0.19
C ASP A 27 -3.86 -4.64 -0.03
N GLY A 28 -4.67 -4.10 -0.95
CA GLY A 28 -6.02 -4.58 -1.21
C GLY A 28 -7.08 -4.09 -0.21
N GLY A 29 -6.80 -3.03 0.56
CA GLY A 29 -7.70 -2.44 1.55
C GLY A 29 -7.57 -3.07 2.94
N LEU A 30 -6.40 -3.61 3.26
CA LEU A 30 -6.15 -4.21 4.57
C LEU A 30 -5.70 -3.15 5.58
N GLU A 31 -6.54 -2.86 6.57
CA GLU A 31 -6.20 -1.96 7.68
C GLU A 31 -5.59 -2.70 8.89
N GLY A 32 -5.53 -4.03 8.83
CA GLY A 32 -5.01 -4.90 9.88
C GLY A 32 -4.99 -6.37 9.46
N ALA A 33 -4.62 -7.25 10.39
CA ALA A 33 -4.70 -8.69 10.14
C ALA A 33 -6.17 -9.10 9.93
N ASN A 34 -6.46 -9.76 8.81
CA ASN A 34 -7.79 -10.27 8.50
C ASN A 34 -8.14 -11.56 9.29
N LEU A 35 -7.17 -12.14 9.99
CA LEU A 35 -7.34 -13.28 10.85
C LEU A 35 -7.57 -12.80 12.28
N ASP A 36 -8.78 -13.00 12.79
CA ASP A 36 -9.07 -12.83 14.22
C ASP A 36 -8.51 -14.02 15.00
N LEU A 37 -7.58 -13.73 15.91
CA LEU A 37 -6.95 -14.72 16.79
C LEU A 37 -7.66 -14.85 18.15
N GLY A 38 -8.61 -13.97 18.47
CA GLY A 38 -9.31 -13.96 19.76
C GLY A 38 -8.39 -13.76 20.97
N LEU A 39 -7.19 -13.20 20.78
CA LEU A 39 -6.24 -12.94 21.86
C LEU A 39 -6.62 -11.63 22.56
N PRO A 40 -6.62 -11.58 23.90
CA PRO A 40 -6.79 -10.33 24.62
C PRO A 40 -5.63 -9.37 24.28
N ASP A 41 -5.93 -8.07 24.19
CA ASP A 41 -4.91 -7.03 24.05
C ASP A 41 -3.91 -7.12 25.23
N LEU A 42 -2.61 -7.09 24.91
CA LEU A 42 -1.50 -7.13 25.89
C LEU A 42 -1.25 -5.76 26.53
#